data_AF-A0A1Q4XFI7-F1
#
_entry.id   AF-A0A1Q4XFI7-F1
#
_cell.length_a   1.000
_cell.length_b   1.000
_cell.length_c   1.000
_cell.angle_alpha   90.00
_cell.angle_beta   90.00
_cell.angle_gamma   90.00
#
_symmetry.space_group_name_H-M   'P 1'
#
loop_
_entity.id
_entity.type
_entity.pdbx_description
1 polymer ?
#
loop_
_entity_poly.entity_id
_entity_poly.type
_entity_poly.pdbx_seq_one_letter_code
_entity_poly.pdbx_strand_id
1 'polypeptide(L)'
;MNGGRALVPGLRRLMSGYRAPYEVAAAEPPQRLAAALVRNLAEGVGGEVAYAVPSGRTHAVVESWPPGVSSVVAAVGVARVDGGGSVFVVAPSRWDDEARVMLRDTAVWLGTAVRLERLRADRDAADLRARRLRTELSTARTRLARVRDLERQRLVGAITTTTLRDLAGVRTLLRAVAEEGAGLEAAQEALDELIDDFRSVVRGVFPAMLPDRGARAALEELAATLPRPVNFTGDLGPRAGWQLESGFYHAVASALNLLAGREHPRAVTVVLGRDDALRARVTASGPLSAQDLLTALGHDIERVAVLGGEMTCGVVDGSAVVTVRLAERTEPVAVTRFDPAVVGRSAIYRQVRDLVRQGQAATDGLPERAAWDAVAERLTMPPRLAVVGPDPDFAAPGVAVLVVDAPADRALAEEFLADDGPRGGVDAVLCQSAPTHEFRTALRAGRNRVALAVAGSSEALVSALAARGPAIAARRAVAAMTELVRALPGDHRLRWAVERVGVDAHEFAELDLLHDLERGDLLRGVASAAARLLGADGVDPRSRLGLPESATTDEISAKARDEVTRWRAHAEHPVTGGRDRAACEVLVRTAEGLLTP
;
A
#
# COMPACT_ATOMS: atom_id res chain seq x y z
N MET A 1 66.60 -0.69 -52.70
CA MET A 1 67.30 -1.86 -52.10
C MET A 1 66.60 -2.16 -50.78
N ASN A 2 65.62 -3.05 -50.76
CA ASN A 2 65.69 -4.52 -50.57
C ASN A 2 66.10 -4.97 -49.16
N GLY A 3 65.25 -5.83 -48.57
CA GLY A 3 65.48 -6.61 -47.35
C GLY A 3 64.45 -6.26 -46.28
N GLY A 4 63.27 -6.89 -46.15
CA GLY A 4 63.01 -8.33 -46.21
C GLY A 4 62.62 -8.79 -44.81
N ARG A 5 61.32 -8.74 -44.47
CA ARG A 5 60.76 -9.55 -43.39
C ARG A 5 59.57 -10.32 -43.95
N ALA A 6 59.79 -11.63 -44.00
CA ALA A 6 58.94 -12.61 -44.62
C ALA A 6 57.55 -12.66 -43.96
N LEU A 7 56.55 -12.36 -44.77
CA LEU A 7 55.29 -13.11 -44.77
C LEU A 7 55.59 -14.54 -45.21
N VAL A 8 54.90 -15.53 -44.61
CA VAL A 8 54.49 -16.89 -45.12
C VAL A 8 54.31 -17.86 -43.92
N PRO A 9 53.33 -18.80 -43.90
CA PRO A 9 51.92 -18.54 -43.59
C PRO A 9 51.33 -19.63 -42.65
N GLY A 10 50.09 -19.49 -42.19
CA GLY A 10 49.47 -20.49 -41.32
C GLY A 10 47.95 -20.44 -41.24
N LEU A 11 47.28 -20.02 -42.32
CA LEU A 11 45.85 -20.21 -42.50
C LEU A 11 45.55 -21.71 -42.69
N ARG A 12 45.18 -22.42 -41.63
CA ARG A 12 44.41 -23.67 -41.67
C ARG A 12 42.99 -23.35 -41.21
N ARG A 13 42.11 -22.94 -42.11
CA ARG A 13 41.03 -23.75 -42.72
C ARG A 13 40.18 -24.55 -41.72
N LEU A 14 38.94 -24.04 -41.56
CA LEU A 14 37.69 -24.78 -41.33
C LEU A 14 37.63 -25.66 -40.06
N MET A 15 37.55 -25.01 -38.89
CA MET A 15 36.93 -25.63 -37.71
C MET A 15 35.44 -25.31 -37.76
N SER A 16 34.58 -26.27 -38.10
CA SER A 16 33.14 -25.98 -38.17
C SER A 16 32.58 -25.84 -36.74
N GLY A 17 32.50 -24.62 -36.22
CA GLY A 17 31.68 -24.28 -35.04
C GLY A 17 32.32 -23.29 -34.06
N TYR A 18 33.58 -23.50 -33.66
CA TYR A 18 34.20 -22.75 -32.57
C TYR A 18 34.62 -21.32 -32.96
N ARG A 19 34.21 -20.35 -32.14
CA ARG A 19 34.64 -18.95 -32.17
C ARG A 19 35.41 -18.60 -30.90
N ALA A 20 36.30 -17.61 -30.95
CA ALA A 20 36.98 -17.20 -29.73
C ALA A 20 35.95 -16.62 -28.72
N PRO A 21 36.07 -16.87 -27.40
CA PRO A 21 35.06 -16.45 -26.43
C PRO A 21 34.72 -14.95 -26.43
N TYR A 22 35.68 -14.08 -26.78
CA TYR A 22 35.42 -12.64 -26.93
C TYR A 22 34.53 -12.31 -28.13
N GLU A 23 34.58 -13.11 -29.20
CA GLU A 23 33.71 -12.94 -30.39
C GLU A 23 32.28 -13.37 -30.08
N VAL A 24 32.13 -14.43 -29.28
CA VAL A 24 30.84 -14.84 -28.74
C VAL A 24 30.27 -13.75 -27.83
N ALA A 25 31.10 -13.19 -26.94
CA ALA A 25 30.70 -12.09 -26.07
C ALA A 25 30.32 -10.80 -26.81
N ALA A 26 30.93 -10.54 -27.96
CA ALA A 26 30.59 -9.39 -28.79
C ALA A 26 29.30 -9.60 -29.60
N ALA A 27 28.95 -10.85 -29.93
CA ALA A 27 27.80 -11.17 -30.77
C ALA A 27 26.51 -11.49 -29.98
N GLU A 28 26.64 -11.91 -28.72
CA GLU A 28 25.52 -12.42 -27.92
C GLU A 28 25.06 -11.40 -26.89
N PRO A 29 23.73 -11.27 -26.67
CA PRO A 29 23.22 -10.48 -25.58
C PRO A 29 23.66 -11.12 -24.23
N PRO A 30 23.97 -10.33 -23.21
CA PRO A 30 24.47 -10.83 -21.93
C PRO A 30 23.64 -11.96 -21.27
N GLN A 31 22.31 -11.93 -21.43
CA GLN A 31 21.41 -12.96 -20.89
C GLN A 31 21.61 -14.33 -21.53
N ARG A 32 22.17 -14.38 -22.76
CA ARG A 32 22.45 -15.61 -23.49
C ARG A 32 23.93 -15.98 -23.48
N LEU A 33 24.78 -15.12 -22.90
CA LEU A 33 26.22 -15.26 -22.99
C LEU A 33 26.73 -16.55 -22.36
N ALA A 34 26.20 -16.95 -21.20
CA ALA A 34 26.60 -18.19 -20.55
C ALA A 34 26.26 -19.43 -21.40
N ALA A 35 25.03 -19.53 -21.88
CA ALA A 35 24.58 -20.60 -22.77
C ALA A 35 25.39 -20.64 -24.08
N ALA A 36 25.67 -19.48 -24.68
CA ALA A 36 26.43 -19.38 -25.92
C ALA A 36 27.91 -19.77 -25.73
N LEU A 37 28.54 -19.40 -24.62
CA LEU A 37 29.91 -19.79 -24.28
C LEU A 37 30.02 -21.29 -24.03
N VAL A 38 29.08 -21.87 -23.29
CA VAL A 38 29.01 -23.32 -23.03
C VAL A 38 28.82 -24.10 -24.33
N ARG A 39 27.89 -23.68 -25.17
CA ARG A 39 27.66 -24.27 -26.49
C ARG A 39 28.87 -24.16 -27.41
N ASN A 40 29.49 -22.98 -27.47
CA ASN A 40 30.67 -22.73 -28.29
C ASN A 40 31.82 -23.65 -27.89
N LEU A 41 32.08 -23.81 -26.59
CA LEU A 41 33.09 -24.76 -26.10
C LEU A 41 32.75 -26.21 -26.47
N ALA A 42 31.48 -26.62 -26.33
CA ALA A 42 31.02 -27.97 -26.68
C ALA A 42 31.21 -28.29 -28.16
N GLU A 43 30.87 -27.36 -29.06
CA GLU A 43 31.12 -27.48 -30.50
C GLU A 43 32.63 -27.54 -30.81
N GLY A 44 33.45 -26.82 -30.05
CA GLY A 44 34.90 -26.78 -30.23
C GLY A 44 35.65 -28.04 -29.80
N VAL A 45 35.24 -28.66 -28.68
CA VAL A 45 35.83 -29.93 -28.18
C VAL A 45 35.14 -31.17 -28.75
N GLY A 46 33.99 -30.97 -29.43
CA GLY A 46 33.14 -32.01 -29.97
C GLY A 46 32.70 -32.99 -28.90
N GLY A 47 32.10 -32.48 -27.81
CA GLY A 47 31.64 -33.25 -26.66
C GLY A 47 30.58 -32.51 -25.84
N GLU A 48 30.29 -33.00 -24.65
CA GLU A 48 29.34 -32.37 -23.74
C GLU A 48 30.06 -31.37 -22.82
N VAL A 49 29.43 -30.23 -22.56
CA VAL A 49 29.95 -29.20 -21.66
C VAL A 49 28.85 -28.78 -20.71
N ALA A 50 29.18 -28.65 -19.43
CA ALA A 50 28.28 -28.13 -18.41
C ALA A 50 28.96 -27.07 -17.57
N TYR A 51 28.31 -25.92 -17.39
CA TYR A 51 28.63 -24.96 -16.35
C TYR A 51 27.76 -25.28 -15.12
N ALA A 52 28.40 -25.56 -13.98
CA ALA A 52 27.69 -25.97 -12.77
C ALA A 52 28.23 -25.25 -11.53
N VAL A 53 27.34 -24.96 -10.60
CA VAL A 53 27.65 -24.33 -9.32
C VAL A 53 27.63 -25.36 -8.19
N PRO A 54 28.42 -25.19 -7.11
CA PRO A 54 28.39 -26.10 -5.97
C PRO A 54 27.01 -26.10 -5.31
N SER A 55 26.44 -27.28 -5.08
CA SER A 55 25.18 -27.48 -4.34
C SER A 55 25.38 -28.58 -3.30
N GLY A 56 25.78 -28.19 -2.10
CA GLY A 56 26.16 -29.14 -1.04
C GLY A 56 27.36 -30.00 -1.45
N ARG A 57 27.15 -31.33 -1.56
CA ARG A 57 28.16 -32.31 -2.01
C ARG A 57 28.15 -32.58 -3.52
N THR A 58 27.19 -32.02 -4.25
CA THR A 58 27.02 -32.21 -5.69
C THR A 58 27.20 -30.88 -6.42
N HIS A 59 27.07 -30.90 -7.75
CA HIS A 59 27.03 -29.70 -8.58
C HIS A 59 25.64 -29.56 -9.19
N ALA A 60 25.06 -28.37 -9.10
CA ALA A 60 23.84 -28.01 -9.81
C ALA A 60 24.22 -27.43 -11.17
N VAL A 61 23.81 -28.09 -12.25
CA VAL A 61 24.08 -27.63 -13.62
C VAL A 61 23.23 -26.38 -13.87
N VAL A 62 23.91 -25.27 -14.17
CA VAL A 62 23.29 -23.97 -14.50
C VAL A 62 23.05 -23.90 -15.99
N GLU A 63 24.03 -24.32 -16.79
CA GLU A 63 23.96 -24.35 -18.25
C GLU A 63 24.65 -25.59 -18.79
N SER A 64 24.13 -26.18 -19.87
CA SER A 64 24.73 -27.35 -20.52
C SER A 64 24.50 -27.39 -22.02
N TRP A 65 25.45 -28.01 -22.72
CA TRP A 65 25.31 -28.38 -24.12
C TRP A 65 25.83 -29.80 -24.34
N PRO A 66 25.03 -30.73 -24.90
CA PRO A 66 23.61 -30.57 -25.25
C PRO A 66 22.76 -30.22 -24.01
N PRO A 67 21.57 -29.61 -24.19
CA PRO A 67 20.68 -29.33 -23.06
C PRO A 67 20.30 -30.62 -22.32
N GLY A 68 20.33 -30.59 -20.99
CA GLY A 68 19.87 -31.69 -20.14
C GLY A 68 20.97 -32.60 -19.58
N VAL A 69 22.24 -32.23 -19.71
CA VAL A 69 23.34 -32.91 -19.01
C VAL A 69 23.16 -32.71 -17.50
N SER A 70 22.91 -33.81 -16.78
CA SER A 70 22.58 -33.81 -15.35
C SER A 70 23.73 -34.27 -14.45
N SER A 71 24.81 -34.82 -15.04
CA SER A 71 25.97 -35.34 -14.31
C SER A 71 27.27 -34.87 -14.94
N VAL A 72 28.20 -34.43 -14.09
CA VAL A 72 29.56 -34.00 -14.46
C VAL A 72 30.65 -34.95 -13.95
N VAL A 73 30.26 -36.13 -13.44
CA VAL A 73 31.16 -37.07 -12.76
C VAL A 73 32.21 -37.68 -13.70
N ALA A 74 31.91 -37.78 -14.99
CA ALA A 74 32.81 -38.30 -16.02
C ALA A 74 33.63 -37.21 -16.73
N ALA A 75 33.75 -36.01 -16.14
CA ALA A 75 34.46 -34.90 -16.76
C ALA A 75 35.95 -35.19 -16.91
N VAL A 76 36.46 -35.01 -18.13
CA VAL A 76 37.88 -35.13 -18.49
C VAL A 76 38.61 -33.78 -18.40
N GLY A 77 37.84 -32.69 -18.30
CA GLY A 77 38.33 -31.33 -18.09
C GLY A 77 37.47 -30.55 -17.12
N VAL A 78 38.11 -29.82 -16.21
CA VAL A 78 37.43 -28.93 -15.26
C VAL A 78 38.19 -27.60 -15.17
N ALA A 79 37.49 -26.48 -15.29
CA ALA A 79 38.04 -25.16 -15.03
C ALA A 79 37.13 -24.35 -14.12
N ARG A 80 37.73 -23.68 -13.13
CA ARG A 80 37.01 -22.85 -12.17
C ARG A 80 36.57 -21.55 -12.83
N VAL A 81 35.33 -21.15 -12.58
CA VAL A 81 34.79 -19.87 -13.03
C VAL A 81 34.93 -18.85 -11.91
N ASP A 82 35.58 -17.72 -12.19
CA ASP A 82 35.68 -16.64 -11.21
C ASP A 82 34.29 -16.06 -10.92
N GLY A 83 34.01 -15.76 -9.66
CA GLY A 83 32.66 -15.43 -9.21
C GLY A 83 31.78 -16.65 -8.88
N GLY A 84 32.08 -17.87 -9.33
CA GLY A 84 31.43 -19.09 -8.81
C GLY A 84 31.19 -20.19 -9.84
N GLY A 85 31.26 -21.45 -9.38
CA GLY A 85 31.05 -22.63 -10.21
C GLY A 85 32.29 -23.12 -10.96
N SER A 86 32.08 -24.07 -11.84
CA SER A 86 33.11 -24.67 -12.69
C SER A 86 32.50 -25.13 -14.01
N VAL A 87 33.29 -25.09 -15.08
CA VAL A 87 32.97 -25.65 -16.38
C VAL A 87 33.55 -27.05 -16.45
N PHE A 88 32.73 -28.01 -16.86
CA PHE A 88 33.05 -29.41 -17.00
C PHE A 88 32.96 -29.81 -18.47
N VAL A 89 33.95 -30.54 -18.97
CA VAL A 89 33.95 -31.14 -20.32
C VAL A 89 33.86 -32.65 -20.18
N VAL A 90 32.87 -33.26 -20.80
CA VAL A 90 32.55 -34.70 -20.74
C VAL A 90 32.55 -35.28 -22.15
N ALA A 91 33.13 -36.48 -22.30
CA ALA A 91 33.20 -37.22 -23.56
C ALA A 91 33.59 -36.38 -24.81
N PRO A 92 34.68 -35.58 -24.78
CA PRO A 92 35.13 -34.84 -25.95
C PRO A 92 35.71 -35.79 -27.00
N SER A 93 35.39 -35.54 -28.28
CA SER A 93 36.04 -36.19 -29.41
C SER A 93 37.49 -35.73 -29.60
N ARG A 94 37.88 -34.56 -29.05
CA ARG A 94 39.25 -34.04 -29.05
C ARG A 94 39.64 -33.46 -27.69
N TRP A 95 40.79 -33.88 -27.15
CA TRP A 95 41.29 -33.42 -25.85
C TRP A 95 42.81 -33.17 -25.81
N ASP A 96 43.27 -32.15 -26.55
CA ASP A 96 44.67 -31.72 -26.61
C ASP A 96 44.91 -30.38 -25.90
N ASP A 97 46.12 -29.82 -26.03
CA ASP A 97 46.47 -28.54 -25.40
C ASP A 97 45.59 -27.39 -25.88
N GLU A 98 45.14 -27.41 -27.14
CA GLU A 98 44.22 -26.42 -27.69
C GLU A 98 42.86 -26.48 -26.97
N ALA A 99 42.27 -27.68 -26.80
CA ALA A 99 41.04 -27.87 -26.05
C ALA A 99 41.13 -27.39 -24.58
N ARG A 100 42.30 -27.55 -23.94
CA ARG A 100 42.54 -27.05 -22.58
C ARG A 100 42.61 -25.52 -22.53
N VAL A 101 43.17 -24.88 -23.55
CA VAL A 101 43.18 -23.43 -23.69
C VAL A 101 41.75 -22.91 -23.89
N MET A 102 40.97 -23.54 -24.78
CA MET A 102 39.56 -23.19 -25.01
C MET A 102 38.75 -23.24 -23.71
N LEU A 103 38.88 -24.33 -22.92
CA LEU A 103 38.21 -24.46 -21.63
C LEU A 103 38.57 -23.33 -20.65
N ARG A 104 39.86 -22.98 -20.54
CA ARG A 104 40.31 -21.90 -19.65
C ARG A 104 39.78 -20.54 -20.08
N ASP A 105 39.84 -20.24 -21.37
CA ASP A 105 39.34 -18.98 -21.92
C ASP A 105 37.83 -18.87 -21.74
N THR A 106 37.08 -19.94 -22.01
CA THR A 106 35.63 -20.00 -21.74
C THR A 106 35.32 -19.77 -20.26
N ALA A 107 36.09 -20.36 -19.33
CA ALA A 107 35.89 -20.16 -17.90
C ALA A 107 36.13 -18.71 -17.45
N VAL A 108 37.13 -18.01 -18.03
CA VAL A 108 37.36 -16.58 -17.79
C VAL A 108 36.17 -15.74 -18.26
N TRP A 109 35.68 -15.99 -19.47
CA TRP A 109 34.55 -15.24 -20.02
C TRP A 109 33.22 -15.53 -19.32
N LEU A 110 33.00 -16.76 -18.86
CA LEU A 110 31.88 -17.09 -17.97
C LEU A 110 31.97 -16.33 -16.65
N GLY A 111 33.17 -16.14 -16.09
CA GLY A 111 33.33 -15.35 -14.87
C GLY A 111 32.93 -13.88 -15.07
N THR A 112 33.26 -13.31 -16.23
CA THR A 112 32.79 -11.98 -16.64
C THR A 112 31.27 -11.94 -16.78
N ALA A 113 30.65 -12.95 -17.39
CA ALA A 113 29.19 -13.03 -17.54
C ALA A 113 28.48 -13.11 -16.18
N VAL A 114 28.96 -13.95 -15.26
CA VAL A 114 28.43 -14.08 -13.89
C VAL A 114 28.55 -12.76 -13.13
N ARG A 115 29.69 -12.06 -13.25
CA ARG A 115 29.90 -10.76 -12.62
C ARG A 115 28.94 -9.70 -13.16
N LEU A 116 28.69 -9.69 -14.46
CA LEU A 116 27.76 -8.76 -15.09
C LEU A 116 26.33 -8.97 -14.59
N GLU A 117 25.86 -10.22 -14.50
CA GLU A 117 24.54 -10.53 -13.96
C GLU A 117 24.40 -10.15 -12.48
N ARG A 118 25.43 -10.38 -11.67
CA ARG A 118 25.44 -9.89 -10.27
C ARG A 118 25.34 -8.38 -10.17
N LEU A 119 26.14 -7.64 -10.95
CA LEU A 119 26.11 -6.18 -10.95
C LEU A 119 24.74 -5.65 -11.40
N ARG A 120 24.06 -6.33 -12.32
CA ARG A 120 22.69 -5.99 -12.72
C ARG A 120 21.69 -6.22 -11.59
N ALA A 121 21.74 -7.39 -10.95
CA ALA A 121 20.89 -7.69 -9.80
C ALA A 121 21.11 -6.67 -8.67
N ASP A 122 22.37 -6.31 -8.38
CA ASP A 122 22.70 -5.30 -7.38
C ASP A 122 22.18 -3.90 -7.75
N ARG A 123 22.30 -3.52 -9.03
CA ARG A 123 21.76 -2.26 -9.55
C ARG A 123 20.25 -2.22 -9.42
N ASP A 124 19.56 -3.27 -9.85
CA ASP A 124 18.11 -3.33 -9.83
C ASP A 124 17.58 -3.33 -8.37
N ALA A 125 18.27 -4.01 -7.46
CA ALA A 125 18.00 -3.93 -6.02
C ALA A 125 18.25 -2.52 -5.45
N ALA A 126 19.32 -1.84 -5.87
CA ALA A 126 19.61 -0.47 -5.48
C ALA A 126 18.56 0.51 -5.99
N ASP A 127 18.10 0.34 -7.24
CA ASP A 127 17.05 1.15 -7.84
C ASP A 127 15.72 0.97 -7.10
N LEU A 128 15.37 -0.27 -6.73
CA LEU A 128 14.19 -0.54 -5.92
C LEU A 128 14.27 0.14 -4.54
N ARG A 129 15.42 0.05 -3.86
CA ARG A 129 15.66 0.76 -2.58
C ARG A 129 15.54 2.27 -2.75
N ALA A 130 16.14 2.83 -3.79
CA ALA A 130 16.10 4.26 -4.04
C ALA A 130 14.68 4.75 -4.34
N ARG A 131 13.87 3.97 -5.07
CA ARG A 131 12.44 4.26 -5.31
C ARG A 131 11.66 4.26 -4.01
N ARG A 132 11.82 3.22 -3.17
CA ARG A 132 11.19 3.12 -1.85
C ARG A 132 11.49 4.36 -0.99
N LEU A 133 12.75 4.73 -0.87
CA LEU A 133 13.17 5.89 -0.08
C LEU A 133 12.60 7.21 -0.62
N ARG A 134 12.48 7.36 -1.94
CA ARG A 134 11.84 8.53 -2.56
C ARG A 134 10.34 8.60 -2.24
N THR A 135 9.63 7.48 -2.28
CA THR A 135 8.22 7.41 -1.91
C THR A 135 8.03 7.76 -0.44
N GLU A 136 8.81 7.14 0.46
CA GLU A 136 8.78 7.44 1.90
C GLU A 136 9.05 8.93 2.17
N LEU A 137 10.05 9.51 1.51
CA LEU A 137 10.37 10.94 1.61
C LEU A 137 9.23 11.83 1.09
N SER A 138 8.59 11.45 -0.02
CA SER A 138 7.46 12.22 -0.55
C SER A 138 6.26 12.18 0.40
N THR A 139 5.93 11.02 0.94
CA THR A 139 4.85 10.87 1.93
C THR A 139 5.16 11.69 3.18
N ALA A 140 6.40 11.66 3.67
CA ALA A 140 6.83 12.47 4.81
C ALA A 140 6.72 13.98 4.53
N ARG A 141 7.09 14.43 3.32
CA ARG A 141 6.96 15.84 2.90
C ARG A 141 5.51 16.29 2.84
N THR A 142 4.61 15.50 2.25
CA THR A 142 3.18 15.82 2.19
C THR A 142 2.58 15.93 3.59
N ARG A 143 2.95 15.01 4.51
CA ARG A 143 2.52 15.09 5.92
C ARG A 143 3.01 16.37 6.59
N LEU A 144 4.28 16.74 6.40
CA LEU A 144 4.82 17.98 6.96
C LEU A 144 4.15 19.23 6.39
N ALA A 145 3.82 19.24 5.10
CA ALA A 145 3.06 20.32 4.48
C ALA A 145 1.66 20.42 5.11
N ARG A 146 0.95 19.30 5.28
CA ARG A 146 -0.37 19.26 5.95
C ARG A 146 -0.32 19.77 7.39
N VAL A 147 0.68 19.36 8.19
CA VAL A 147 0.87 19.90 9.56
C VAL A 147 1.05 21.42 9.53
N ARG A 148 1.88 21.93 8.60
CA ARG A 148 2.12 23.37 8.46
C ARG A 148 0.86 24.13 8.00
N ASP A 149 0.09 23.55 7.09
CA ASP A 149 -1.13 24.19 6.59
C ASP A 149 -2.22 24.22 7.67
N LEU A 150 -2.40 23.14 8.43
CA LEU A 150 -3.30 23.11 9.59
C LEU A 150 -2.88 24.12 10.67
N GLU A 151 -1.57 24.24 10.94
CA GLU A 151 -1.07 25.23 11.88
C GLU A 151 -1.27 26.66 11.35
N ARG A 152 -1.05 26.90 10.05
CA ARG A 152 -1.30 28.19 9.41
C ARG A 152 -2.78 28.55 9.48
N GLN A 153 -3.68 27.62 9.20
CA GLN A 153 -5.13 27.84 9.26
C GLN A 153 -5.59 28.13 10.69
N ARG A 154 -5.07 27.43 11.69
CA ARG A 154 -5.34 27.72 13.11
C ARG A 154 -4.82 29.09 13.50
N LEU A 155 -3.59 29.44 13.16
CA LEU A 155 -3.00 30.75 13.44
C LEU A 155 -3.82 31.87 12.79
N VAL A 156 -4.17 31.72 11.52
CA VAL A 156 -5.03 32.67 10.82
C VAL A 156 -6.41 32.72 11.45
N GLY A 157 -7.03 31.60 11.79
CA GLY A 157 -8.35 31.54 12.42
C GLY A 157 -8.38 32.18 13.80
N ALA A 158 -7.39 31.88 14.65
CA ALA A 158 -7.26 32.46 15.98
C ALA A 158 -6.97 33.97 15.92
N ILE A 159 -6.14 34.40 14.96
CA ILE A 159 -5.84 35.83 14.77
C ILE A 159 -7.04 36.56 14.17
N THR A 160 -7.74 36.01 13.18
CA THR A 160 -8.74 36.77 12.40
C THR A 160 -10.15 36.70 12.97
N THR A 161 -10.57 35.55 13.52
CA THR A 161 -11.97 35.37 13.96
C THR A 161 -12.23 36.02 15.31
N THR A 162 -11.32 35.86 16.26
CA THR A 162 -11.40 36.45 17.61
C THR A 162 -11.08 37.94 17.62
N THR A 163 -10.15 38.42 16.77
CA THR A 163 -9.85 39.86 16.80
C THR A 163 -10.88 40.68 16.01
N LEU A 164 -11.32 40.27 14.83
CA LEU A 164 -12.07 41.18 13.95
C LEU A 164 -13.58 41.26 14.24
N ARG A 165 -14.21 40.14 14.62
CA ARG A 165 -15.64 40.12 14.92
C ARG A 165 -15.93 40.79 16.26
N ASP A 166 -15.10 40.52 17.27
CA ASP A 166 -15.33 41.01 18.62
C ASP A 166 -14.94 42.50 18.74
N LEU A 167 -13.90 42.96 18.01
CA LEU A 167 -13.61 44.40 17.88
C LEU A 167 -14.74 45.18 17.20
N ALA A 168 -15.45 44.57 16.25
CA ALA A 168 -16.60 45.21 15.63
C ALA A 168 -17.77 45.36 16.61
N GLY A 169 -18.00 44.35 17.46
CA GLY A 169 -18.96 44.39 18.56
C GLY A 169 -18.64 45.48 19.59
N VAL A 170 -17.41 45.49 20.12
CA VAL A 170 -16.93 46.52 21.07
C VAL A 170 -17.00 47.91 20.46
N ARG A 171 -16.61 48.09 19.19
CA ARG A 171 -16.72 49.38 18.50
C ARG A 171 -18.18 49.86 18.39
N THR A 172 -19.13 48.96 18.23
CA THR A 172 -20.56 49.28 18.15
C THR A 172 -21.08 49.74 19.50
N LEU A 173 -20.72 49.03 20.58
CA LEU A 173 -21.06 49.39 21.95
C LEU A 173 -20.45 50.75 22.36
N LEU A 174 -19.18 50.99 22.07
CA LEU A 174 -18.51 52.28 22.35
C LEU A 174 -19.14 53.44 21.58
N ARG A 175 -19.67 53.20 20.37
CA ARG A 175 -20.36 54.21 19.58
C ARG A 175 -21.72 54.56 20.18
N ALA A 176 -22.48 53.56 20.65
CA ALA A 176 -23.72 53.77 21.38
C ALA A 176 -23.49 54.57 22.68
N VAL A 177 -22.41 54.29 23.41
CA VAL A 177 -22.01 55.07 24.60
C VAL A 177 -21.74 56.53 24.26
N ALA A 178 -21.08 56.80 23.14
CA ALA A 178 -20.77 58.15 22.69
C ALA A 178 -22.01 58.93 22.19
N GLU A 179 -22.97 58.25 21.57
CA GLU A 179 -24.17 58.85 20.98
C GLU A 179 -25.33 58.99 21.99
N GLU A 180 -25.49 58.04 22.90
CA GLU A 180 -26.65 57.93 23.82
C GLU A 180 -26.30 58.16 25.30
N GLY A 181 -25.01 58.23 25.65
CA GLY A 181 -24.53 58.53 27.01
C GLY A 181 -24.77 57.42 28.05
N ALA A 182 -25.23 56.24 27.62
CA ALA A 182 -25.50 55.08 28.46
C ALA A 182 -24.81 53.82 27.91
N GLY A 183 -24.57 52.81 28.76
CA GLY A 183 -24.00 51.51 28.35
C GLY A 183 -22.47 51.37 28.49
N LEU A 184 -21.81 52.26 29.25
CA LEU A 184 -20.36 52.22 29.47
C LEU A 184 -19.92 50.91 30.16
N GLU A 185 -20.70 50.42 31.13
CA GLU A 185 -20.43 49.15 31.82
C GLU A 185 -20.46 47.96 30.84
N ALA A 186 -21.47 47.88 29.97
CA ALA A 186 -21.56 46.82 28.96
C ALA A 186 -20.43 46.88 27.92
N ALA A 187 -19.95 48.08 27.58
CA ALA A 187 -18.79 48.25 26.71
C ALA A 187 -17.47 47.87 27.40
N GLN A 188 -17.34 48.13 28.71
CA GLN A 188 -16.21 47.68 29.53
C GLN A 188 -16.18 46.16 29.67
N GLU A 189 -17.31 45.53 30.01
CA GLU A 189 -17.42 44.06 30.10
C GLU A 189 -17.04 43.38 28.78
N ALA A 190 -17.58 43.86 27.65
CA ALA A 190 -17.25 43.30 26.33
C ALA A 190 -15.77 43.51 25.94
N LEU A 191 -15.14 44.59 26.39
CA LEU A 191 -13.72 44.84 26.15
C LEU A 191 -12.84 43.94 27.01
N ASP A 192 -13.19 43.74 28.28
CA ASP A 192 -12.47 42.84 29.18
C ASP A 192 -12.57 41.38 28.71
N GLU A 193 -13.76 40.95 28.27
CA GLU A 193 -13.97 39.62 27.67
C GLU A 193 -13.12 39.44 26.40
N LEU A 194 -13.06 40.45 25.51
CA LEU A 194 -12.21 40.43 24.32
C LEU A 194 -10.72 40.37 24.66
N ILE A 195 -10.28 41.12 25.68
CA ILE A 195 -8.88 41.12 26.13
C ILE A 195 -8.51 39.74 26.69
N ASP A 196 -9.39 39.10 27.44
CA ASP A 196 -9.14 37.78 28.01
C ASP A 196 -9.17 36.67 26.96
N ASP A 197 -10.08 36.74 25.98
CA ASP A 197 -10.10 35.86 24.81
C ASP A 197 -8.83 36.05 23.96
N PHE A 198 -8.39 37.29 23.73
CA PHE A 198 -7.15 37.56 23.02
C PHE A 198 -5.93 37.03 23.77
N ARG A 199 -5.88 37.17 25.10
CA ARG A 199 -4.81 36.60 25.94
C ARG A 199 -4.81 35.07 25.90
N SER A 200 -5.98 34.44 25.90
CA SER A 200 -6.15 33.00 25.73
C SER A 200 -5.61 32.52 24.38
N VAL A 201 -5.93 33.23 23.30
CA VAL A 201 -5.42 32.98 21.94
C VAL A 201 -3.90 33.15 21.86
N VAL A 202 -3.35 34.25 22.37
CA VAL A 202 -1.90 34.52 22.33
C VAL A 202 -1.11 33.45 23.11
N ARG A 203 -1.59 33.04 24.29
CA ARG A 203 -0.98 31.95 25.07
C ARG A 203 -1.11 30.59 24.39
N GLY A 204 -2.21 30.38 23.65
CA GLY A 204 -2.41 29.20 22.81
C GLY A 204 -1.51 29.13 21.58
N VAL A 205 -0.93 30.25 21.13
CA VAL A 205 -0.04 30.35 19.96
C VAL A 205 1.44 30.29 20.34
N PHE A 206 1.81 30.79 21.52
CA PHE A 206 3.19 30.74 22.02
C PHE A 206 3.23 30.37 23.51
N PRO A 207 3.37 29.07 23.86
CA PRO A 207 3.56 28.69 25.25
C PRO A 207 5.00 29.02 25.67
N ALA A 208 5.20 30.20 26.24
CA ALA A 208 6.51 30.74 26.60
C ALA A 208 7.34 29.81 27.51
N MET A 209 6.67 29.01 28.35
CA MET A 209 7.31 28.08 29.28
C MET A 209 7.59 26.70 28.67
N LEU A 210 7.04 26.38 27.49
CA LEU A 210 7.21 25.07 26.87
C LEU A 210 8.67 24.78 26.48
N PRO A 211 9.44 25.70 25.84
CA PRO A 211 10.84 25.44 25.51
C PRO A 211 11.68 25.11 26.76
N ASP A 212 11.51 25.89 27.83
CA ASP A 212 12.40 25.84 28.99
C ASP A 212 11.95 24.84 30.06
N ARG A 213 10.63 24.67 30.28
CA ARG A 213 10.07 23.89 31.40
C ARG A 213 9.19 22.72 30.99
N GLY A 214 8.89 22.55 29.70
CA GLY A 214 8.21 21.38 29.15
C GLY A 214 6.69 21.40 29.31
N ALA A 215 6.03 20.40 28.70
CA ALA A 215 4.58 20.40 28.49
C ALA A 215 3.77 20.47 29.79
N ARG A 216 4.21 19.78 30.85
CA ARG A 216 3.52 19.81 32.14
C ARG A 216 3.44 21.22 32.73
N ALA A 217 4.59 21.88 32.86
CA ALA A 217 4.68 23.21 33.46
C ALA A 217 3.87 24.25 32.66
N ALA A 218 3.91 24.15 31.33
CA ALA A 218 3.11 25.01 30.45
C ALA A 218 1.59 24.78 30.60
N LEU A 219 1.15 23.54 30.82
CA LEU A 219 -0.26 23.22 31.08
C LEU A 219 -0.73 23.70 32.45
N GLU A 220 0.12 23.58 33.47
CA GLU A 220 -0.17 24.10 34.82
C GLU A 220 -0.29 25.63 34.82
N GLU A 221 0.57 26.32 34.06
CA GLU A 221 0.46 27.77 33.86
C GLU A 221 -0.84 28.16 33.16
N LEU A 222 -1.21 27.46 32.07
CA LEU A 222 -2.48 27.69 31.39
C LEU A 222 -3.66 27.48 32.35
N ALA A 223 -3.65 26.38 33.10
CA ALA A 223 -4.71 26.03 34.03
C ALA A 223 -4.92 27.06 35.14
N ALA A 224 -3.84 27.72 35.61
CA ALA A 224 -3.93 28.78 36.61
C ALA A 224 -4.71 30.02 36.13
N THR A 225 -4.96 30.13 34.82
CA THR A 225 -5.70 31.24 34.20
C THR A 225 -7.15 30.91 33.87
N LEU A 226 -7.57 29.65 34.07
CA LEU A 226 -8.91 29.19 33.71
C LEU A 226 -9.90 29.43 34.85
N PRO A 227 -11.17 29.80 34.55
CA PRO A 227 -12.20 30.04 35.57
C PRO A 227 -12.49 28.83 36.46
N ARG A 228 -12.31 27.62 35.94
CA ARG A 228 -12.55 26.37 36.66
C ARG A 228 -11.23 25.77 37.15
N PRO A 229 -11.10 25.44 38.45
CA PRO A 229 -9.90 24.81 38.99
C PRO A 229 -9.56 23.50 38.26
N VAL A 230 -8.28 23.26 38.00
CA VAL A 230 -7.77 22.05 37.35
C VAL A 230 -6.75 21.35 38.25
N ASN A 231 -6.96 20.06 38.50
CA ASN A 231 -6.07 19.23 39.31
C ASN A 231 -5.26 18.31 38.41
N PHE A 232 -3.93 18.41 38.47
CA PHE A 232 -3.02 17.53 37.74
C PHE A 232 -2.50 16.40 38.62
N THR A 233 -2.49 15.19 38.08
CA THR A 233 -1.91 13.99 38.72
C THR A 233 -1.08 13.21 37.70
N GLY A 234 -0.20 12.31 38.18
CA GLY A 234 0.71 11.55 37.33
C GLY A 234 1.91 12.38 36.82
N ASP A 235 2.73 11.85 35.91
CA ASP A 235 3.94 12.51 35.40
C ASP A 235 4.23 12.17 33.93
N LEU A 236 4.89 13.09 33.22
CA LEU A 236 5.31 12.96 31.82
C LEU A 236 6.78 12.54 31.66
N GLY A 237 7.51 12.31 32.75
CA GLY A 237 8.91 11.87 32.70
C GLY A 237 9.87 12.90 32.06
N PRO A 238 11.00 12.45 31.49
CA PRO A 238 12.01 13.34 30.91
C PRO A 238 11.51 14.07 29.65
N ARG A 239 12.20 15.16 29.27
CA ARG A 239 11.83 15.98 28.11
C ARG A 239 11.76 15.15 26.82
N ALA A 240 10.67 15.31 26.07
CA ALA A 240 10.51 14.77 24.73
C ALA A 240 10.93 15.79 23.67
N GLY A 241 11.03 15.37 22.41
CA GLY A 241 11.33 16.27 21.30
C GLY A 241 10.30 17.41 21.20
N TRP A 242 10.75 18.62 20.83
CA TRP A 242 9.92 19.83 20.75
C TRP A 242 8.58 19.62 20.04
N GLN A 243 8.58 18.90 18.92
CA GLN A 243 7.39 18.64 18.12
C GLN A 243 6.34 17.81 18.88
N LEU A 244 6.79 16.85 19.69
CA LEU A 244 5.91 16.00 20.50
C LEU A 244 5.37 16.77 21.70
N GLU A 245 6.21 17.52 22.40
CA GLU A 245 5.77 18.31 23.55
C GLU A 245 4.81 19.43 23.14
N SER A 246 5.07 20.10 22.02
CA SER A 246 4.18 21.13 21.47
C SER A 246 2.85 20.54 21.00
N GLY A 247 2.87 19.44 20.24
CA GLY A 247 1.66 18.76 19.80
C GLY A 247 0.80 18.28 20.96
N PHE A 248 1.44 17.70 21.98
CA PHE A 248 0.78 17.23 23.20
C PHE A 248 0.21 18.40 24.03
N TYR A 249 1.00 19.48 24.22
CA TYR A 249 0.55 20.68 24.90
C TYR A 249 -0.71 21.25 24.25
N HIS A 250 -0.70 21.47 22.93
CA HIS A 250 -1.84 22.07 22.25
C HIS A 250 -3.09 21.20 22.30
N ALA A 251 -2.96 19.87 22.17
CA ALA A 251 -4.10 18.96 22.28
C ALA A 251 -4.76 19.02 23.68
N VAL A 252 -3.94 19.01 24.74
CA VAL A 252 -4.45 19.10 26.11
C VAL A 252 -4.96 20.51 26.44
N ALA A 253 -4.30 21.55 25.94
CA ALA A 253 -4.73 22.94 26.09
C ALA A 253 -6.11 23.20 25.47
N SER A 254 -6.37 22.69 24.26
CA SER A 254 -7.70 22.77 23.64
C SER A 254 -8.77 22.10 24.50
N ALA A 255 -8.47 20.91 25.05
CA ALA A 255 -9.38 20.22 25.95
C ALA A 255 -9.63 21.00 27.25
N LEU A 256 -8.60 21.64 27.82
CA LEU A 256 -8.73 22.47 29.02
C LEU A 256 -9.54 23.74 28.77
N ASN A 257 -9.27 24.46 27.68
CA ASN A 257 -10.02 25.65 27.32
C ASN A 257 -11.51 25.35 27.12
N LEU A 258 -11.83 24.17 26.56
CA LEU A 258 -13.22 23.73 26.41
C LEU A 258 -13.86 23.35 27.75
N LEU A 259 -13.18 22.56 28.59
CA LEU A 259 -13.78 21.94 29.78
C LEU A 259 -13.68 22.80 31.05
N ALA A 260 -12.73 23.73 31.08
CA ALA A 260 -12.44 24.61 32.21
C ALA A 260 -12.66 26.11 31.89
N GLY A 261 -13.11 26.45 30.68
CA GLY A 261 -13.39 27.83 30.26
C GLY A 261 -14.63 28.48 30.88
N ARG A 262 -15.36 27.78 31.76
CA ARG A 262 -16.54 28.31 32.48
C ARG A 262 -16.51 27.88 33.93
N GLU A 263 -16.99 28.74 34.82
CA GLU A 263 -17.09 28.44 36.26
C GLU A 263 -17.92 27.19 36.52
N HIS A 264 -17.44 26.34 37.44
CA HIS A 264 -18.15 25.14 37.86
C HIS A 264 -17.65 24.68 39.24
N PRO A 265 -18.52 24.18 40.14
CA PRO A 265 -18.16 23.84 41.52
C PRO A 265 -17.20 22.64 41.65
N ARG A 266 -17.14 21.75 40.65
CA ARG A 266 -16.21 20.61 40.62
C ARG A 266 -15.02 20.90 39.72
N ALA A 267 -13.80 20.68 40.22
CA ALA A 267 -12.56 20.82 39.45
C ALA A 267 -12.49 19.87 38.24
N VAL A 268 -11.74 20.27 37.20
CA VAL A 268 -11.33 19.38 36.11
C VAL A 268 -10.15 18.53 36.59
N THR A 269 -10.15 17.24 36.26
CA THR A 269 -9.04 16.35 36.60
C THR A 269 -8.22 16.04 35.36
N VAL A 270 -6.91 16.19 35.44
CA VAL A 270 -5.95 15.81 34.39
C VAL A 270 -5.03 14.74 34.94
N VAL A 271 -5.06 13.55 34.34
CA VAL A 271 -4.12 12.47 34.64
C VAL A 271 -3.11 12.40 33.52
N LEU A 272 -1.87 12.78 33.84
CA LEU A 272 -0.72 12.67 32.95
C LEU A 272 -0.06 11.30 33.14
N GLY A 273 0.50 10.76 32.07
CA GLY A 273 1.22 9.51 32.15
C GLY A 273 2.21 9.34 31.03
N ARG A 274 3.12 8.39 31.22
CA ARG A 274 4.11 8.05 30.22
C ARG A 274 4.44 6.58 30.25
N ASP A 275 4.39 5.96 29.07
CA ASP A 275 5.15 4.74 28.78
C ASP A 275 5.95 4.94 27.48
N ASP A 276 5.55 4.35 26.35
CA ASP A 276 6.07 4.57 24.99
C ASP A 276 5.55 5.86 24.31
N ALA A 277 4.69 6.61 25.01
CA ALA A 277 3.98 7.78 24.53
C ALA A 277 3.67 8.75 25.67
N LEU A 278 3.57 10.03 25.35
CA LEU A 278 2.96 11.05 26.21
C LEU A 278 1.44 10.80 26.28
N ARG A 279 0.87 10.71 27.48
CA ARG A 279 -0.57 10.48 27.68
C ARG A 279 -1.19 11.53 28.60
N ALA A 280 -2.39 11.97 28.25
CA ALA A 280 -3.26 12.74 29.12
C ALA A 280 -4.69 12.19 29.07
N ARG A 281 -5.34 12.15 30.23
CA ARG A 281 -6.79 11.99 30.34
C ARG A 281 -7.34 13.19 31.09
N VAL A 282 -8.18 13.97 30.43
CA VAL A 282 -8.89 15.11 31.00
C VAL A 282 -10.32 14.69 31.29
N THR A 283 -10.81 14.95 32.50
CA THR A 283 -12.15 14.57 32.93
C THR A 283 -12.83 15.74 33.63
N ALA A 284 -14.06 16.05 33.21
CA ALA A 284 -14.83 17.16 33.74
C ALA A 284 -16.31 16.79 33.84
N SER A 285 -16.93 17.04 34.99
CA SER A 285 -18.39 16.99 35.10
C SER A 285 -19.00 18.22 34.40
N GLY A 286 -20.07 18.02 33.63
CA GLY A 286 -20.76 19.10 32.94
C GLY A 286 -21.78 18.57 31.92
N PRO A 287 -22.65 19.44 31.37
CA PRO A 287 -23.76 19.04 30.50
C PRO A 287 -23.36 18.75 29.04
N LEU A 288 -22.07 18.77 28.70
CA LEU A 288 -21.59 18.60 27.33
C LEU A 288 -21.88 17.19 26.81
N SER A 289 -22.49 17.11 25.62
CA SER A 289 -22.70 15.84 24.92
C SER A 289 -21.43 15.38 24.19
N ALA A 290 -21.39 14.11 23.79
CA ALA A 290 -20.30 13.59 22.96
C ALA A 290 -20.20 14.34 21.61
N GLN A 291 -21.33 14.77 21.05
CA GLN A 291 -21.37 15.51 19.79
C GLN A 291 -20.77 16.92 19.93
N ASP A 292 -21.01 17.59 21.06
CA ASP A 292 -20.42 18.91 21.33
C ASP A 292 -18.89 18.82 21.44
N LEU A 293 -18.39 17.77 22.10
CA LEU A 293 -16.96 17.49 22.22
C LEU A 293 -16.32 17.23 20.85
N LEU A 294 -16.96 16.40 20.00
CA LEU A 294 -16.46 16.10 18.66
C LEU A 294 -16.44 17.33 17.76
N THR A 295 -17.48 18.17 17.84
CA THR A 295 -17.56 19.40 17.05
C THR A 295 -16.47 20.40 17.47
N ALA A 296 -16.25 20.55 18.78
CA ALA A 296 -15.26 21.49 19.30
C ALA A 296 -13.81 21.02 19.10
N LEU A 297 -13.53 19.71 19.21
CA LEU A 297 -12.18 19.15 19.20
C LEU A 297 -11.79 18.46 17.88
N GLY A 298 -12.67 18.45 16.87
CA GLY A 298 -12.45 17.72 15.62
C GLY A 298 -11.12 18.06 14.93
N HIS A 299 -10.77 19.34 14.85
CA HIS A 299 -9.48 19.77 14.27
C HIS A 299 -8.26 19.32 15.11
N ASP A 300 -8.40 19.28 16.44
CA ASP A 300 -7.33 18.81 17.31
C ASP A 300 -7.15 17.28 17.20
N ILE A 301 -8.25 16.53 17.04
CA ILE A 301 -8.24 15.08 16.79
C ILE A 301 -7.48 14.77 15.51
N GLU A 302 -7.80 15.48 14.41
CA GLU A 302 -7.12 15.31 13.14
C GLU A 302 -5.63 15.64 13.24
N ARG A 303 -5.29 16.74 13.90
CA ARG A 303 -3.89 17.16 14.08
C ARG A 303 -3.07 16.14 14.87
N VAL A 304 -3.63 15.62 15.97
CA VAL A 304 -2.96 14.59 16.79
C VAL A 304 -2.76 13.30 15.98
N ALA A 305 -3.73 12.91 15.14
CA ALA A 305 -3.59 11.77 14.24
C ALA A 305 -2.45 11.94 13.23
N VAL A 306 -2.29 13.14 12.64
CA VAL A 306 -1.19 13.44 11.70
C VAL A 306 0.18 13.36 12.37
N LEU A 307 0.29 13.69 13.65
CA LEU A 307 1.51 13.55 14.46
C LEU A 307 1.79 12.11 14.89
N GLY A 308 0.98 11.13 14.46
CA GLY A 308 1.12 9.72 14.84
C GLY A 308 0.57 9.42 16.24
N GLY A 309 -0.27 10.30 16.78
CA GLY A 309 -0.97 10.10 18.03
C GLY A 309 -2.44 9.75 17.86
N GLU A 310 -3.13 9.69 18.98
CA GLU A 310 -4.56 9.46 19.06
C GLU A 310 -5.17 10.44 20.06
N MET A 311 -6.28 11.07 19.66
CA MET A 311 -7.10 11.87 20.55
C MET A 311 -8.56 11.44 20.40
N THR A 312 -9.19 11.14 21.52
CA THR A 312 -10.58 10.67 21.57
C THR A 312 -11.34 11.46 22.64
N CYS A 313 -12.62 11.72 22.38
CA CYS A 313 -13.49 12.42 23.31
C CYS A 313 -14.84 11.71 23.40
N GLY A 314 -15.46 11.78 24.58
CA GLY A 314 -16.75 11.15 24.82
C GLY A 314 -17.28 11.50 26.21
N VAL A 315 -18.41 10.90 26.57
CA VAL A 315 -19.04 11.07 27.89
C VAL A 315 -19.11 9.71 28.57
N VAL A 316 -18.58 9.62 29.78
CA VAL A 316 -18.60 8.42 30.62
C VAL A 316 -19.22 8.81 31.96
N ASP A 317 -20.28 8.10 32.36
CA ASP A 317 -21.01 8.35 33.62
C ASP A 317 -21.42 9.82 33.82
N GLY A 318 -21.83 10.49 32.73
CA GLY A 318 -22.23 11.90 32.74
C GLY A 318 -21.08 12.90 32.88
N SER A 319 -19.83 12.47 32.75
CA SER A 319 -18.65 13.33 32.72
C SER A 319 -17.99 13.30 31.35
N ALA A 320 -17.59 14.47 30.85
CA ALA A 320 -16.80 14.58 29.64
C ALA A 320 -15.40 14.01 29.89
N VAL A 321 -14.95 13.12 29.00
CA VAL A 321 -13.63 12.49 29.03
C VAL A 321 -12.95 12.74 27.70
N VAL A 322 -11.75 13.33 27.76
CA VAL A 322 -10.87 13.52 26.59
C VAL A 322 -9.55 12.82 26.87
N THR A 323 -9.14 11.94 25.97
CA THR A 323 -7.87 11.20 26.05
C THR A 323 -6.97 11.58 24.91
N VAL A 324 -5.70 11.84 25.21
CA VAL A 324 -4.64 12.20 24.25
C VAL A 324 -3.46 11.24 24.45
N ARG A 325 -2.94 10.70 23.36
CA ARG A 325 -1.75 9.84 23.32
C ARG A 325 -0.85 10.27 22.16
N LEU A 326 0.43 10.51 22.41
CA LEU A 326 1.40 10.93 21.38
C LEU A 326 2.71 10.10 21.52
N ALA A 327 3.01 9.23 20.55
CA ALA A 327 4.13 8.29 20.64
C ALA A 327 5.50 8.96 20.41
N GLU A 328 6.54 8.54 21.16
CA GLU A 328 7.89 9.14 21.06
C GLU A 328 8.66 8.76 19.79
N ARG A 329 8.27 7.66 19.16
CA ARG A 329 8.76 7.26 17.85
C ARG A 329 7.64 7.50 16.85
N THR A 330 7.87 8.40 15.88
CA THR A 330 7.25 8.26 14.57
C THR A 330 7.86 7.03 13.91
N GLU A 331 7.50 5.84 14.40
CA GLU A 331 7.47 4.71 13.49
C GLU A 331 6.59 5.16 12.32
N PRO A 332 7.03 4.95 11.07
CA PRO A 332 6.17 5.24 9.93
C PRO A 332 4.85 4.56 10.23
N VAL A 333 3.76 5.35 10.30
CA VAL A 333 2.38 4.84 10.43
C VAL A 333 2.37 3.53 9.70
N ALA A 334 2.15 2.44 10.44
CA ALA A 334 2.21 1.09 9.92
C ALA A 334 1.57 1.16 8.55
N VAL A 335 2.36 0.89 7.50
CA VAL A 335 1.81 0.59 6.18
C VAL A 335 0.56 -0.21 6.48
N THR A 336 -0.63 0.28 6.10
CA THR A 336 -1.93 -0.20 6.58
C THR A 336 -2.12 -1.65 6.18
N ARG A 337 -1.34 -2.56 6.76
CA ARG A 337 -1.31 -3.97 6.46
C ARG A 337 -2.62 -4.50 7.00
N PHE A 338 -3.18 -5.44 6.28
CA PHE A 338 -4.39 -6.08 6.79
C PHE A 338 -4.14 -6.64 8.19
N ASP A 339 -5.15 -6.56 9.05
CA ASP A 339 -5.18 -7.36 10.27
C ASP A 339 -5.09 -8.85 9.88
N PRO A 340 -4.01 -9.56 10.22
CA PRO A 340 -3.81 -10.95 9.85
C PRO A 340 -4.96 -11.86 10.30
N ALA A 341 -5.66 -11.51 11.39
CA ALA A 341 -6.80 -12.26 11.90
C ALA A 341 -8.04 -12.14 11.00
N VAL A 342 -8.23 -10.98 10.36
CA VAL A 342 -9.35 -10.71 9.44
C VAL A 342 -9.14 -11.45 8.12
N VAL A 343 -7.92 -11.38 7.56
CA VAL A 343 -7.62 -12.00 6.25
C VAL A 343 -7.48 -13.52 6.36
N GLY A 344 -7.05 -14.03 7.51
CA GLY A 344 -6.95 -15.47 7.77
C GLY A 344 -8.26 -16.23 7.62
N ARG A 345 -9.42 -15.54 7.69
CA ARG A 345 -10.75 -16.14 7.47
C ARG A 345 -11.06 -16.39 5.98
N SER A 346 -10.41 -15.68 5.07
CA SER A 346 -10.61 -15.86 3.62
C SER A 346 -9.92 -17.15 3.15
N ALA A 347 -10.70 -18.06 2.55
CA ALA A 347 -10.18 -19.32 2.00
C ALA A 347 -9.22 -19.06 0.83
N ILE A 348 -9.63 -18.24 -0.13
CA ILE A 348 -8.79 -17.86 -1.28
C ILE A 348 -7.47 -17.20 -0.84
N TYR A 349 -7.51 -16.32 0.17
CA TYR A 349 -6.30 -15.70 0.69
C TYR A 349 -5.33 -16.72 1.27
N ARG A 350 -5.82 -17.66 2.10
CA ARG A 350 -5.00 -18.72 2.68
C ARG A 350 -4.39 -19.59 1.58
N GLN A 351 -5.19 -20.00 0.61
CA GLN A 351 -4.76 -20.82 -0.52
C GLN A 351 -3.64 -20.12 -1.31
N VAL A 352 -3.81 -18.84 -1.66
CA VAL A 352 -2.79 -18.07 -2.39
C VAL A 352 -1.54 -17.84 -1.54
N ARG A 353 -1.68 -17.54 -0.25
CA ARG A 353 -0.55 -17.42 0.68
C ARG A 353 0.28 -18.70 0.73
N ASP A 354 -0.36 -19.86 0.71
CA ASP A 354 0.33 -21.14 0.72
C ASP A 354 1.05 -21.41 -0.61
N LEU A 355 0.49 -20.99 -1.75
CA LEU A 355 1.19 -21.02 -3.04
C LEU A 355 2.42 -20.12 -3.05
N VAL A 356 2.32 -18.90 -2.51
CA VAL A 356 3.46 -17.97 -2.39
C VAL A 356 4.57 -18.60 -1.54
N ARG A 357 4.22 -19.21 -0.39
CA ARG A 357 5.17 -19.93 0.47
C ARG A 357 5.84 -21.11 -0.24
N GLN A 358 5.10 -21.84 -1.06
CA GLN A 358 5.68 -22.93 -1.85
C GLN A 358 6.63 -22.40 -2.93
N GLY A 359 6.32 -21.28 -3.59
CA GLY A 359 7.21 -20.64 -4.56
C GLY A 359 8.48 -20.08 -3.92
N GLN A 360 8.35 -19.44 -2.76
CA GLN A 360 9.46 -19.05 -1.88
C GLN A 360 10.36 -20.24 -1.55
N ALA A 361 9.79 -21.37 -1.11
CA ALA A 361 10.56 -22.58 -0.79
C ALA A 361 11.23 -23.20 -2.03
N ALA A 362 10.55 -23.19 -3.18
CA ALA A 362 11.10 -23.72 -4.44
C ALA A 362 12.26 -22.88 -5.01
N THR A 363 12.36 -21.61 -4.59
CA THR A 363 13.40 -20.67 -5.04
C THR A 363 14.42 -20.36 -3.96
N ASP A 364 14.45 -21.12 -2.85
CA ASP A 364 15.36 -20.84 -1.75
C ASP A 364 16.84 -20.92 -2.18
N GLY A 365 17.61 -19.89 -1.86
CA GLY A 365 19.00 -19.74 -2.32
C GLY A 365 19.20 -19.30 -3.78
N LEU A 366 18.12 -19.07 -4.54
CA LEU A 366 18.16 -18.57 -5.91
C LEU A 366 17.82 -17.06 -5.99
N PRO A 367 18.31 -16.31 -7.00
CA PRO A 367 17.97 -14.89 -7.18
C PRO A 367 16.46 -14.62 -7.31
N GLU A 368 15.71 -15.55 -7.90
CA GLU A 368 14.26 -15.48 -8.11
C GLU A 368 13.49 -15.41 -6.78
N ARG A 369 14.10 -15.80 -5.65
CA ARG A 369 13.51 -15.71 -4.32
C ARG A 369 13.01 -14.30 -3.99
N ALA A 370 13.78 -13.28 -4.37
CA ALA A 370 13.46 -11.89 -4.09
C ALA A 370 12.11 -11.47 -4.72
N ALA A 371 11.79 -12.01 -5.91
CA ALA A 371 10.52 -11.74 -6.57
C ALA A 371 9.34 -12.41 -5.84
N TRP A 372 9.52 -13.63 -5.33
CA TRP A 372 8.52 -14.30 -4.50
C TRP A 372 8.31 -13.61 -3.15
N ASP A 373 9.37 -13.08 -2.53
CA ASP A 373 9.27 -12.28 -1.31
C ASP A 373 8.52 -10.96 -1.56
N ALA A 374 8.71 -10.32 -2.71
CA ALA A 374 7.94 -9.14 -3.10
C ALA A 374 6.44 -9.46 -3.28
N VAL A 375 6.10 -10.63 -3.83
CA VAL A 375 4.70 -11.10 -3.91
C VAL A 375 4.13 -11.33 -2.51
N ALA A 376 4.90 -11.96 -1.61
CA ALA A 376 4.49 -12.18 -0.22
C ALA A 376 4.23 -10.87 0.53
N GLU A 377 5.09 -9.87 0.34
CA GLU A 377 4.90 -8.55 0.92
C GLU A 377 3.62 -7.90 0.37
N ARG A 378 3.44 -7.88 -0.95
CA ARG A 378 2.25 -7.30 -1.60
C ARG A 378 0.94 -7.97 -1.19
N LEU A 379 0.97 -9.27 -0.91
CA LEU A 379 -0.20 -10.01 -0.41
C LEU A 379 -0.66 -9.50 0.98
N THR A 380 0.22 -8.86 1.76
CA THR A 380 -0.14 -8.26 3.07
C THR A 380 -0.67 -6.83 2.95
N MET A 381 -0.58 -6.22 1.76
CA MET A 381 -0.95 -4.83 1.53
C MET A 381 -2.45 -4.71 1.27
N PRO A 382 -3.10 -3.64 1.75
CA PRO A 382 -4.52 -3.41 1.52
C PRO A 382 -4.80 -3.11 0.04
N PRO A 383 -6.07 -3.06 -0.38
CA PRO A 383 -6.43 -2.51 -1.69
C PRO A 383 -5.93 -1.07 -1.81
N ARG A 384 -5.52 -0.69 -3.01
CA ARG A 384 -5.03 0.65 -3.32
C ARG A 384 -6.08 1.39 -4.13
N LEU A 385 -6.57 2.50 -3.62
CA LEU A 385 -7.52 3.38 -4.28
C LEU A 385 -6.81 4.67 -4.70
N ALA A 386 -6.80 4.97 -6.00
CA ALA A 386 -6.41 6.29 -6.48
C ALA A 386 -7.61 7.24 -6.48
N VAL A 387 -7.47 8.40 -5.88
CA VAL A 387 -8.47 9.48 -5.94
C VAL A 387 -7.93 10.54 -6.91
N VAL A 388 -8.57 10.67 -8.07
CA VAL A 388 -8.14 11.58 -9.14
C VAL A 388 -8.95 12.87 -9.05
N GLY A 389 -8.25 13.96 -8.72
CA GLY A 389 -8.82 15.28 -8.43
C GLY A 389 -8.49 15.76 -7.00
N PRO A 390 -8.75 17.04 -6.69
CA PRO A 390 -8.38 17.64 -5.41
C PRO A 390 -9.30 17.15 -4.29
N ASP A 391 -8.85 16.12 -3.57
CA ASP A 391 -9.46 15.67 -2.31
C ASP A 391 -8.37 15.11 -1.37
N PRO A 392 -7.52 15.99 -0.82
CA PRO A 392 -6.37 15.60 0.00
C PRO A 392 -6.78 14.99 1.36
N ASP A 393 -8.05 15.11 1.73
CA ASP A 393 -8.62 14.65 3.00
C ASP A 393 -9.38 13.33 2.86
N PHE A 394 -9.42 12.75 1.65
CA PHE A 394 -10.07 11.47 1.41
C PHE A 394 -9.42 10.35 2.25
N ALA A 395 -10.12 9.94 3.31
CA ALA A 395 -9.74 8.84 4.16
C ALA A 395 -10.60 7.61 3.85
N ALA A 396 -9.97 6.44 3.77
CA ALA A 396 -10.65 5.18 3.48
C ALA A 396 -10.13 4.08 4.42
N PRO A 397 -10.85 3.78 5.52
CA PRO A 397 -10.46 2.71 6.43
C PRO A 397 -10.29 1.38 5.70
N GLY A 398 -9.17 0.67 5.96
CA GLY A 398 -8.87 -0.62 5.32
C GLY A 398 -8.43 -0.53 3.85
N VAL A 399 -8.25 0.67 3.30
CA VAL A 399 -7.82 0.90 1.91
C VAL A 399 -6.65 1.90 1.91
N ALA A 400 -5.61 1.62 1.12
CA ALA A 400 -4.51 2.57 0.91
C ALA A 400 -4.91 3.61 -0.14
N VAL A 401 -5.01 4.87 0.28
CA VAL A 401 -5.41 5.97 -0.61
C VAL A 401 -4.19 6.63 -1.24
N LEU A 402 -4.27 6.88 -2.55
CA LEU A 402 -3.34 7.69 -3.32
C LEU A 402 -4.12 8.86 -3.96
N VAL A 403 -3.99 10.06 -3.41
CA VAL A 403 -4.58 11.25 -4.02
C VAL A 403 -3.68 11.73 -5.15
N VAL A 404 -4.26 11.91 -6.33
CA VAL A 404 -3.56 12.32 -7.55
C VAL A 404 -4.21 13.56 -8.13
N ASP A 405 -3.48 14.66 -8.06
CA ASP A 405 -3.83 15.91 -8.73
C ASP A 405 -3.26 15.90 -10.16
N ALA A 406 -3.95 15.19 -11.06
CA ALA A 406 -3.61 15.08 -12.47
C ALA A 406 -4.88 14.82 -13.31
N PRO A 407 -4.90 15.17 -14.61
CA PRO A 407 -6.03 14.86 -15.47
C PRO A 407 -6.23 13.35 -15.62
N ALA A 408 -7.50 12.92 -15.60
CA ALA A 408 -7.87 11.52 -15.86
C ALA A 408 -7.78 11.20 -17.37
N ASP A 409 -6.55 11.03 -17.86
CA ASP A 409 -6.17 10.76 -19.25
C ASP A 409 -5.46 9.41 -19.47
N ARG A 410 -5.25 9.01 -20.72
CA ARG A 410 -4.64 7.72 -21.04
C ARG A 410 -3.31 7.48 -20.32
N ALA A 411 -2.46 8.51 -20.18
CA ALA A 411 -1.14 8.38 -19.57
C ALA A 411 -1.27 8.03 -18.07
N LEU A 412 -2.18 8.70 -17.35
CA LEU A 412 -2.44 8.39 -15.96
C LEU A 412 -3.01 6.97 -15.77
N ALA A 413 -3.88 6.53 -16.68
CA ALA A 413 -4.41 5.17 -16.65
C ALA A 413 -3.32 4.11 -16.87
N GLU A 414 -2.40 4.32 -17.82
CA GLU A 414 -1.26 3.42 -18.04
C GLU A 414 -0.35 3.33 -16.82
N GLU A 415 -0.14 4.45 -16.12
CA GLU A 415 0.62 4.47 -14.88
C GLU A 415 -0.05 3.67 -13.75
N PHE A 416 -1.37 3.81 -13.59
CA PHE A 416 -2.16 3.05 -12.62
C PHE A 416 -2.19 1.54 -12.87
N LEU A 417 -1.91 1.12 -14.11
CA LEU A 417 -1.82 -0.29 -14.47
C LEU A 417 -0.39 -0.85 -14.35
N ALA A 418 0.61 0.01 -14.31
CA ALA A 418 2.01 -0.37 -14.19
C ALA A 418 2.37 -0.63 -12.73
N ASP A 419 2.60 -1.91 -12.39
CA ASP A 419 3.04 -2.30 -11.05
C ASP A 419 4.40 -1.69 -10.65
N ASP A 420 5.24 -1.43 -11.65
CA ASP A 420 6.57 -0.80 -11.57
C ASP A 420 6.55 0.71 -11.88
N GLY A 421 5.36 1.27 -12.13
CA GLY A 421 5.15 2.68 -12.39
C GLY A 421 5.45 3.58 -11.18
N PRO A 422 5.63 4.90 -11.38
CA PRO A 422 5.96 5.85 -10.30
C PRO A 422 4.99 5.81 -9.12
N ARG A 423 3.70 5.61 -9.42
CA ARG A 423 2.63 5.45 -8.42
C ARG A 423 2.34 3.99 -8.07
N GLY A 424 2.87 3.03 -8.83
CA GLY A 424 2.59 1.60 -8.72
C GLY A 424 1.12 1.24 -9.01
N GLY A 425 0.86 -0.04 -9.27
CA GLY A 425 -0.47 -0.53 -9.63
C GLY A 425 -1.54 -0.26 -8.57
N VAL A 426 -2.74 0.15 -9.00
CA VAL A 426 -3.90 0.38 -8.13
C VAL A 426 -5.01 -0.63 -8.38
N ASP A 427 -5.92 -0.79 -7.42
CA ASP A 427 -7.06 -1.72 -7.49
C ASP A 427 -8.36 -1.00 -7.85
N ALA A 428 -8.43 0.29 -7.55
CA ALA A 428 -9.58 1.13 -7.88
C ALA A 428 -9.15 2.57 -8.15
N VAL A 429 -10.00 3.27 -8.89
CA VAL A 429 -9.91 4.71 -9.15
C VAL A 429 -11.25 5.35 -8.83
N LEU A 430 -11.21 6.42 -8.03
CA LEU A 430 -12.31 7.35 -7.83
C LEU A 430 -11.98 8.67 -8.54
N CYS A 431 -12.74 9.02 -9.57
CA CYS A 431 -12.58 10.30 -10.24
C CYS A 431 -13.55 11.34 -9.67
N GLN A 432 -13.02 12.46 -9.18
CA GLN A 432 -13.81 13.60 -8.72
C GLN A 432 -14.48 14.36 -9.89
N SER A 433 -13.99 14.16 -11.11
CA SER A 433 -14.53 14.73 -12.34
C SER A 433 -14.69 13.64 -13.40
N ALA A 434 -15.56 13.86 -14.39
CA ALA A 434 -15.81 12.87 -15.44
C ALA A 434 -14.50 12.53 -16.19
N PRO A 435 -14.04 11.26 -16.19
CA PRO A 435 -12.81 10.90 -16.87
C PRO A 435 -12.98 10.86 -18.40
N THR A 436 -11.87 10.96 -19.13
CA THR A 436 -11.85 10.85 -20.59
C THR A 436 -12.23 9.44 -21.06
N HIS A 437 -12.71 9.31 -22.30
CA HIS A 437 -13.01 7.99 -22.89
C HIS A 437 -11.75 7.11 -22.98
N GLU A 438 -10.61 7.70 -23.29
CA GLU A 438 -9.33 7.00 -23.38
C GLU A 438 -8.87 6.48 -22.00
N PHE A 439 -9.02 7.27 -20.94
CA PHE A 439 -8.76 6.83 -19.57
C PHE A 439 -9.58 5.59 -19.20
N ARG A 440 -10.89 5.62 -19.46
CA ARG A 440 -11.78 4.47 -19.21
C ARG A 440 -11.34 3.25 -20.02
N THR A 441 -11.00 3.45 -21.29
CA THR A 441 -10.60 2.35 -22.19
C THR A 441 -9.28 1.73 -21.76
N ALA A 442 -8.32 2.54 -21.34
CA ALA A 442 -7.02 2.07 -20.86
C ALA A 442 -7.16 1.24 -19.58
N LEU A 443 -7.85 1.75 -18.55
CA LEU A 443 -8.08 1.00 -17.30
C LEU A 443 -8.78 -0.35 -17.54
N ARG A 444 -9.71 -0.40 -18.52
CA ARG A 444 -10.43 -1.63 -18.89
C ARG A 444 -9.55 -2.71 -19.53
N ALA A 445 -8.43 -2.32 -20.12
CA ALA A 445 -7.50 -3.23 -20.81
C ALA A 445 -6.37 -3.75 -19.91
N GLY A 446 -6.32 -3.28 -18.65
CA GLY A 446 -5.30 -3.65 -17.68
C GLY A 446 -5.30 -5.12 -17.27
N ARG A 447 -4.12 -5.64 -16.91
CA ARG A 447 -3.95 -7.01 -16.39
C ARG A 447 -4.67 -7.20 -15.04
N ASN A 448 -4.53 -6.22 -14.16
CA ASN A 448 -5.33 -6.11 -12.94
C ASN A 448 -6.54 -5.25 -13.27
N ARG A 449 -7.75 -5.80 -13.15
CA ARG A 449 -8.98 -5.05 -13.36
C ARG A 449 -9.09 -3.99 -12.27
N VAL A 450 -9.17 -2.73 -12.70
CA VAL A 450 -9.27 -1.58 -11.81
C VAL A 450 -10.73 -1.12 -11.77
N ALA A 451 -11.34 -1.14 -10.59
CA ALA A 451 -12.69 -0.60 -10.41
C ALA A 451 -12.68 0.91 -10.66
N LEU A 452 -13.69 1.44 -11.36
CA LEU A 452 -13.76 2.87 -11.68
C LEU A 452 -15.07 3.47 -11.19
N ALA A 453 -14.98 4.45 -10.30
CA ALA A 453 -16.10 5.19 -9.77
C ALA A 453 -15.99 6.68 -10.09
N VAL A 454 -17.13 7.37 -10.15
CA VAL A 454 -17.24 8.83 -10.29
C VAL A 454 -17.92 9.39 -9.03
N ALA A 455 -17.59 10.63 -8.66
CA ALA A 455 -18.09 11.34 -7.47
C ALA A 455 -19.57 11.07 -7.15
N GLY A 456 -19.88 10.80 -5.87
CA GLY A 456 -21.21 10.41 -5.36
C GLY A 456 -21.33 8.94 -4.90
N SER A 457 -20.28 8.14 -5.05
CA SER A 457 -20.25 6.69 -4.72
C SER A 457 -19.06 6.27 -3.83
N SER A 458 -18.42 7.23 -3.15
CA SER A 458 -17.15 7.03 -2.42
C SER A 458 -17.27 6.07 -1.23
N GLU A 459 -18.27 6.23 -0.37
CA GLU A 459 -18.43 5.38 0.83
C GLU A 459 -18.70 3.92 0.47
N ALA A 460 -19.62 3.68 -0.48
CA ALA A 460 -19.94 2.35 -0.97
C ALA A 460 -18.71 1.68 -1.62
N LEU A 461 -17.96 2.42 -2.44
CA LEU A 461 -16.71 1.92 -3.04
C LEU A 461 -15.68 1.56 -1.98
N VAL A 462 -15.43 2.44 -1.01
CA VAL A 462 -14.45 2.21 0.06
C VAL A 462 -14.82 1.00 0.90
N SER A 463 -16.08 0.91 1.33
CA SER A 463 -16.61 -0.22 2.08
C SER A 463 -16.45 -1.52 1.29
N ALA A 464 -16.83 -1.51 0.01
CA ALA A 464 -16.70 -2.67 -0.87
C ALA A 464 -15.24 -3.10 -1.09
N LEU A 465 -14.31 -2.15 -1.24
CA LEU A 465 -12.88 -2.43 -1.36
C LEU A 465 -12.32 -3.05 -0.07
N ALA A 466 -12.57 -2.43 1.07
CA ALA A 466 -12.12 -2.94 2.37
C ALA A 466 -12.64 -4.36 2.62
N ALA A 467 -13.92 -4.57 2.37
CA ALA A 467 -14.58 -5.86 2.53
C ALA A 467 -14.05 -6.96 1.59
N ARG A 468 -13.66 -6.59 0.37
CA ARG A 468 -13.08 -7.51 -0.65
C ARG A 468 -11.55 -7.60 -0.58
N GLY A 469 -10.92 -6.92 0.36
CA GLY A 469 -9.47 -6.81 0.47
C GLY A 469 -8.70 -8.13 0.34
N PRO A 470 -9.10 -9.21 1.04
CA PRO A 470 -8.46 -10.51 0.92
C PRO A 470 -8.45 -11.06 -0.52
N ALA A 471 -9.58 -10.97 -1.23
CA ALA A 471 -9.72 -11.48 -2.60
C ALA A 471 -8.95 -10.61 -3.61
N ILE A 472 -8.97 -9.29 -3.44
CA ILE A 472 -8.18 -8.34 -4.26
C ILE A 472 -6.68 -8.62 -4.08
N ALA A 473 -6.22 -8.76 -2.85
CA ALA A 473 -4.82 -9.07 -2.55
C ALA A 473 -4.40 -10.43 -3.11
N ALA A 474 -5.25 -11.46 -2.97
CA ALA A 474 -5.03 -12.78 -3.54
C ALA A 474 -4.93 -12.73 -5.07
N ARG A 475 -5.83 -11.99 -5.73
CA ARG A 475 -5.84 -11.82 -7.19
C ARG A 475 -4.55 -11.15 -7.69
N ARG A 476 -4.14 -10.04 -7.07
CA ARG A 476 -2.87 -9.36 -7.41
C ARG A 476 -1.68 -10.30 -7.26
N ALA A 477 -1.64 -11.08 -6.19
CA ALA A 477 -0.57 -12.04 -5.96
C ALA A 477 -0.58 -13.15 -7.03
N VAL A 478 -1.74 -13.70 -7.40
CA VAL A 478 -1.87 -14.68 -8.50
C VAL A 478 -1.40 -14.09 -9.83
N ALA A 479 -1.81 -12.86 -10.16
CA ALA A 479 -1.36 -12.18 -11.37
C ALA A 479 0.18 -12.02 -11.42
N ALA A 480 0.81 -11.66 -10.30
CA ALA A 480 2.26 -11.58 -10.20
C ALA A 480 2.94 -12.96 -10.28
N MET A 481 2.38 -13.98 -9.62
CA MET A 481 2.90 -15.35 -9.66
C MET A 481 2.86 -15.94 -11.06
N THR A 482 1.87 -15.60 -11.91
CA THR A 482 1.76 -16.12 -13.28
C THR A 482 3.02 -15.90 -14.11
N GLU A 483 3.72 -14.77 -13.92
CA GLU A 483 5.00 -14.54 -14.60
C GLU A 483 6.15 -15.28 -13.91
N LEU A 484 6.16 -15.33 -12.57
CA LEU A 484 7.22 -16.01 -11.82
C LEU A 484 7.26 -17.52 -12.05
N VAL A 485 6.09 -18.17 -12.15
CA VAL A 485 6.02 -19.62 -12.39
C VAL A 485 6.45 -20.00 -13.80
N ARG A 486 6.52 -19.05 -14.75
CA ARG A 486 7.03 -19.33 -16.11
C ARG A 486 8.52 -19.66 -16.12
N ALA A 487 9.28 -19.16 -15.14
CA ALA A 487 10.69 -19.48 -14.96
C ALA A 487 10.92 -20.89 -14.38
N LEU A 488 9.88 -21.53 -13.83
CA LEU A 488 9.96 -22.90 -13.34
C LEU A 488 9.83 -23.92 -14.48
N PRO A 489 10.37 -25.16 -14.32
CA PRO A 489 10.19 -26.24 -15.27
C PRO A 489 8.72 -26.44 -15.66
N GLY A 490 8.47 -26.82 -16.92
CA GLY A 490 7.10 -26.89 -17.47
C GLY A 490 6.17 -27.88 -16.73
N ASP A 491 6.73 -28.93 -16.14
CA ASP A 491 6.05 -29.96 -15.35
C ASP A 491 5.95 -29.61 -13.85
N HIS A 492 6.46 -28.45 -13.44
CA HIS A 492 6.46 -28.05 -12.04
C HIS A 492 5.03 -27.81 -11.53
N ARG A 493 4.64 -28.54 -10.47
CA ARG A 493 3.29 -28.51 -9.88
C ARG A 493 2.73 -27.11 -9.57
N LEU A 494 3.61 -26.15 -9.25
CA LEU A 494 3.20 -24.77 -8.96
C LEU A 494 2.62 -24.03 -10.16
N ARG A 495 3.07 -24.34 -11.38
CA ARG A 495 2.52 -23.73 -12.60
C ARG A 495 1.03 -24.02 -12.70
N TRP A 496 0.69 -25.31 -12.65
CA TRP A 496 -0.70 -25.76 -12.68
C TRP A 496 -1.50 -25.26 -11.46
N ALA A 497 -0.90 -25.26 -10.27
CA ALA A 497 -1.61 -24.81 -9.07
C ALA A 497 -1.95 -23.31 -9.11
N VAL A 498 -1.07 -22.46 -9.62
CA VAL A 498 -1.32 -21.02 -9.79
C VAL A 498 -2.35 -20.78 -10.90
N GLU A 499 -2.21 -21.44 -12.05
CA GLU A 499 -3.18 -21.35 -13.16
C GLU A 499 -4.57 -21.78 -12.71
N ARG A 500 -4.68 -22.93 -12.04
CA ARG A 500 -5.95 -23.45 -11.52
C ARG A 500 -6.61 -22.47 -10.55
N VAL A 501 -5.87 -21.90 -9.61
CA VAL A 501 -6.44 -20.90 -8.69
C VAL A 501 -6.87 -19.64 -9.43
N GLY A 502 -6.12 -19.21 -10.45
CA GLY A 502 -6.51 -18.07 -11.27
C GLY A 502 -7.82 -18.28 -12.04
N VAL A 503 -8.11 -19.51 -12.47
CA VAL A 503 -9.30 -19.84 -13.29
C VAL A 503 -10.50 -20.25 -12.44
N ASP A 504 -10.30 -21.08 -11.40
CA ASP A 504 -11.38 -21.76 -10.70
C ASP A 504 -11.87 -21.01 -9.46
N ALA A 505 -11.13 -20.01 -8.96
CA ALA A 505 -11.51 -19.27 -7.76
C ALA A 505 -12.79 -18.46 -7.98
N HIS A 506 -13.86 -18.83 -7.27
CA HIS A 506 -15.16 -18.19 -7.40
C HIS A 506 -15.11 -16.70 -7.02
N GLU A 507 -14.32 -16.33 -6.01
CA GLU A 507 -14.13 -14.94 -5.61
C GLU A 507 -13.52 -14.08 -6.72
N PHE A 508 -12.71 -14.66 -7.61
CA PHE A 508 -12.19 -13.93 -8.79
C PHE A 508 -13.26 -13.79 -9.87
N ALA A 509 -14.08 -14.83 -10.08
CA ALA A 509 -15.21 -14.78 -10.99
C ALA A 509 -16.25 -13.71 -10.55
N GLU A 510 -16.50 -13.56 -9.25
CA GLU A 510 -17.37 -12.49 -8.72
C GLU A 510 -16.80 -11.09 -9.03
N LEU A 511 -15.50 -10.87 -8.77
CA LEU A 511 -14.84 -9.60 -9.07
C LEU A 511 -14.84 -9.28 -10.57
N ASP A 512 -14.65 -10.31 -11.41
CA ASP A 512 -14.70 -10.17 -12.85
C ASP A 512 -16.10 -9.80 -13.32
N LEU A 513 -17.12 -10.52 -12.88
CA LEU A 513 -18.49 -10.26 -13.29
C LEU A 513 -18.96 -8.87 -12.83
N LEU A 514 -18.60 -8.44 -11.62
CA LEU A 514 -18.93 -7.09 -11.13
C LEU A 514 -18.39 -6.02 -12.09
N HIS A 515 -17.14 -6.17 -12.52
CA HIS A 515 -16.50 -5.24 -13.45
C HIS A 515 -17.07 -5.34 -14.88
N ASP A 516 -17.55 -6.51 -15.31
CA ASP A 516 -18.22 -6.66 -16.60
C ASP A 516 -19.64 -6.04 -16.58
N LEU A 517 -20.33 -6.08 -15.44
CA LEU A 517 -21.61 -5.38 -15.24
C LEU A 517 -21.44 -3.86 -15.25
N GLU A 518 -20.37 -3.32 -14.66
CA GLU A 518 -20.02 -1.89 -14.73
C GLU A 518 -19.79 -1.40 -16.17
N ARG A 519 -19.38 -2.29 -17.09
CA ARG A 519 -19.24 -1.94 -18.52
C ARG A 519 -20.59 -1.78 -19.23
N GLY A 520 -21.67 -2.35 -18.67
CA GLY A 520 -23.01 -2.33 -19.26
C GLY A 520 -23.25 -3.36 -20.35
N ASP A 521 -22.35 -4.33 -20.50
CA ASP A 521 -22.35 -5.30 -21.61
C ASP A 521 -23.15 -6.59 -21.31
N LEU A 522 -23.55 -6.81 -20.07
CA LEU A 522 -24.19 -8.05 -19.59
C LEU A 522 -25.48 -7.78 -18.83
N LEU A 523 -26.40 -8.76 -18.85
CA LEU A 523 -27.60 -8.82 -18.00
C LEU A 523 -28.43 -7.53 -18.03
N ARG A 524 -28.64 -6.97 -19.22
CA ARG A 524 -29.39 -5.72 -19.41
C ARG A 524 -30.78 -5.79 -18.75
N GLY A 525 -31.12 -4.77 -17.98
CA GLY A 525 -32.37 -4.68 -17.23
C GLY A 525 -32.34 -5.33 -15.84
N VAL A 526 -31.41 -6.24 -15.57
CA VAL A 526 -31.23 -6.88 -14.24
C VAL A 526 -29.82 -6.70 -13.66
N ALA A 527 -28.96 -5.92 -14.32
CA ALA A 527 -27.57 -5.68 -13.93
C ALA A 527 -27.42 -5.15 -12.50
N SER A 528 -28.30 -4.25 -12.04
CA SER A 528 -28.24 -3.73 -10.66
C SER A 528 -28.54 -4.82 -9.62
N ALA A 529 -29.45 -5.75 -9.92
CA ALA A 529 -29.73 -6.88 -9.03
C ALA A 529 -28.56 -7.86 -9.00
N ALA A 530 -27.93 -8.12 -10.15
CA ALA A 530 -26.73 -8.93 -10.25
C ALA A 530 -25.55 -8.30 -9.48
N ALA A 531 -25.30 -7.01 -9.68
CA ALA A 531 -24.23 -6.27 -9.01
C ALA A 531 -24.42 -6.28 -7.48
N ARG A 532 -25.65 -6.10 -7.00
CA ARG A 532 -25.97 -6.21 -5.57
C ARG A 532 -25.68 -7.61 -5.02
N LEU A 533 -26.09 -8.69 -5.71
CA LEU A 533 -25.83 -10.07 -5.28
C LEU A 533 -24.32 -10.40 -5.21
N LEU A 534 -23.52 -9.82 -6.11
CA LEU A 534 -22.05 -9.88 -6.10
C LEU A 534 -21.42 -8.96 -5.02
N GLY A 535 -22.25 -8.23 -4.28
CA GLY A 535 -21.88 -7.40 -3.15
C GLY A 535 -21.42 -6.00 -3.49
N ALA A 536 -21.91 -5.39 -4.58
CA ALA A 536 -21.62 -3.99 -4.93
C ALA A 536 -21.86 -3.03 -3.75
N ASP A 537 -22.90 -3.29 -2.96
CA ASP A 537 -23.33 -2.47 -1.83
C ASP A 537 -22.84 -3.01 -0.46
N GLY A 538 -22.09 -4.11 -0.45
CA GLY A 538 -21.64 -4.80 0.76
C GLY A 538 -21.49 -6.30 0.55
N VAL A 539 -20.53 -6.93 1.22
CA VAL A 539 -20.22 -8.36 1.01
C VAL A 539 -20.99 -9.32 1.92
N ASP A 540 -21.64 -8.81 2.97
CA ASP A 540 -22.42 -9.65 3.89
C ASP A 540 -23.72 -10.15 3.23
N PRO A 541 -24.29 -11.27 3.71
CA PRO A 541 -25.49 -11.84 3.10
C PRO A 541 -26.69 -10.90 3.04
N ARG A 542 -26.88 -9.98 4.00
CA ARG A 542 -28.04 -9.07 4.01
C ARG A 542 -27.90 -8.01 2.93
N SER A 543 -26.73 -7.38 2.83
CA SER A 543 -26.43 -6.41 1.77
C SER A 543 -26.56 -7.04 0.38
N ARG A 544 -25.99 -8.25 0.19
CA ARG A 544 -26.07 -8.98 -1.10
C ARG A 544 -27.50 -9.30 -1.51
N LEU A 545 -28.38 -9.62 -0.55
CA LEU A 545 -29.77 -10.00 -0.81
C LEU A 545 -30.74 -8.80 -0.77
N GLY A 546 -30.27 -7.61 -0.42
CA GLY A 546 -31.10 -6.41 -0.27
C GLY A 546 -32.07 -6.50 0.92
N LEU A 547 -31.64 -7.13 2.01
CA LEU A 547 -32.42 -7.32 3.23
C LEU A 547 -32.06 -6.29 4.30
N PRO A 548 -32.99 -5.92 5.21
CA PRO A 548 -32.70 -5.03 6.32
C PRO A 548 -31.75 -5.68 7.33
N GLU A 549 -31.03 -4.88 8.13
CA GLU A 549 -30.11 -5.36 9.16
C GLU A 549 -30.77 -6.30 10.19
N SER A 550 -32.08 -6.11 10.43
CA SER A 550 -32.88 -6.94 11.33
C SER A 550 -33.28 -8.31 10.77
N ALA A 551 -32.97 -8.60 9.50
CA ALA A 551 -33.36 -9.87 8.86
C ALA A 551 -32.73 -11.08 9.57
N THR A 552 -33.55 -12.08 9.81
CA THR A 552 -33.19 -13.36 10.45
C THR A 552 -32.44 -14.28 9.49
N THR A 553 -31.73 -15.28 10.03
CA THR A 553 -31.02 -16.29 9.23
C THR A 553 -31.95 -17.09 8.30
N ASP A 554 -33.20 -17.31 8.72
CA ASP A 554 -34.20 -18.00 7.91
C ASP A 554 -34.66 -17.14 6.73
N GLU A 555 -34.86 -15.84 6.93
CA GLU A 555 -35.18 -14.89 5.85
C GLU A 555 -34.02 -14.76 4.85
N ILE A 556 -32.78 -14.73 5.34
CA ILE A 556 -31.57 -14.75 4.49
C ILE A 556 -31.56 -16.02 3.64
N SER A 557 -31.77 -17.19 4.27
CA SER A 557 -31.76 -18.48 3.58
C SER A 557 -32.89 -18.60 2.56
N ALA A 558 -34.09 -18.13 2.88
CA ALA A 558 -35.23 -18.12 1.97
C ALA A 558 -34.93 -17.22 0.75
N LYS A 559 -34.48 -15.99 1.00
CA LYS A 559 -34.16 -15.03 -0.06
C LYS A 559 -33.01 -15.50 -0.96
N ALA A 560 -32.00 -16.17 -0.41
CA ALA A 560 -30.92 -16.76 -1.20
C ALA A 560 -31.43 -17.88 -2.14
N ARG A 561 -32.36 -18.75 -1.68
CA ARG A 561 -33.00 -19.76 -2.56
C ARG A 561 -33.83 -19.13 -3.68
N ASP A 562 -34.52 -18.03 -3.39
CA ASP A 562 -35.27 -17.28 -4.41
C ASP A 562 -34.33 -16.71 -5.48
N GLU A 563 -33.19 -16.15 -5.08
CA GLU A 563 -32.18 -15.65 -6.03
C GLU A 563 -31.57 -16.81 -6.86
N VAL A 564 -31.27 -17.97 -6.26
CA VAL A 564 -30.85 -19.17 -7.03
C VAL A 564 -31.86 -19.53 -8.10
N THR A 565 -33.15 -19.61 -7.73
CA THR A 565 -34.24 -19.96 -8.65
C THR A 565 -34.35 -18.92 -9.77
N ARG A 566 -34.29 -17.64 -9.42
CA ARG A 566 -34.35 -16.52 -10.36
C ARG A 566 -33.23 -16.56 -11.40
N TRP A 567 -31.98 -16.75 -10.97
CA TRP A 567 -30.84 -16.72 -11.89
C TRP A 567 -30.73 -17.98 -12.74
N ARG A 568 -31.16 -19.15 -12.22
CA ARG A 568 -31.32 -20.36 -13.05
C ARG A 568 -32.37 -20.17 -14.14
N ALA A 569 -33.54 -19.63 -13.80
CA ALA A 569 -34.58 -19.33 -14.78
C ALA A 569 -34.09 -18.34 -15.86
N HIS A 570 -33.26 -17.35 -15.47
CA HIS A 570 -32.66 -16.43 -16.43
C HIS A 570 -31.64 -17.12 -17.36
N ALA A 571 -30.82 -18.04 -16.82
CA ALA A 571 -29.85 -18.82 -17.60
C ALA A 571 -30.52 -19.76 -18.62
N GLU A 572 -31.64 -20.37 -18.23
CA GLU A 572 -32.42 -21.33 -19.03
C GLU A 572 -33.30 -20.66 -20.08
N HIS A 573 -33.55 -19.35 -19.97
CA HIS A 573 -34.40 -18.64 -20.91
C HIS A 573 -33.81 -18.68 -22.35
N PRO A 574 -34.59 -19.01 -23.40
CA PRO A 574 -34.08 -19.25 -24.75
C PRO A 574 -33.38 -18.03 -25.39
N VAL A 575 -33.77 -16.82 -24.99
CA VAL A 575 -33.24 -15.55 -25.52
C VAL A 575 -31.91 -15.16 -24.84
N THR A 576 -31.53 -15.82 -23.74
CA THR A 576 -30.31 -15.51 -23.01
C THR A 576 -29.08 -15.94 -23.80
N GLY A 577 -28.23 -14.97 -24.15
CA GLY A 577 -26.99 -15.20 -24.87
C GLY A 577 -25.95 -15.96 -24.04
N GLY A 578 -24.93 -16.53 -24.69
CA GLY A 578 -23.93 -17.35 -23.99
C GLY A 578 -23.18 -16.62 -22.87
N ARG A 579 -22.88 -15.33 -23.05
CA ARG A 579 -22.21 -14.52 -22.00
C ARG A 579 -23.11 -14.24 -20.80
N ASP A 580 -24.38 -13.92 -21.04
CA ASP A 580 -25.37 -13.70 -19.97
C ASP A 580 -25.65 -15.01 -19.21
N ARG A 581 -25.66 -16.15 -19.91
CA ARG A 581 -25.79 -17.48 -19.26
C ARG A 581 -24.62 -17.76 -18.33
N ALA A 582 -23.39 -17.55 -18.77
CA ALA A 582 -22.20 -17.70 -17.92
C ALA A 582 -22.22 -16.74 -16.71
N ALA A 583 -22.70 -15.50 -16.91
CA ALA A 583 -22.89 -14.56 -15.81
C ALA A 583 -23.93 -15.08 -14.79
N CYS A 584 -25.05 -15.64 -15.25
CA CYS A 584 -26.05 -16.24 -14.37
C CYS A 584 -25.49 -17.45 -13.60
N GLU A 585 -24.65 -18.28 -14.20
CA GLU A 585 -24.02 -19.41 -13.51
C GLU A 585 -23.12 -18.96 -12.35
N VAL A 586 -22.41 -17.83 -12.50
CA VAL A 586 -21.67 -17.21 -11.38
C VAL A 586 -22.64 -16.73 -10.29
N LEU A 587 -23.71 -16.03 -10.67
CA LEU A 587 -24.72 -15.52 -9.71
C LEU A 587 -25.43 -16.65 -8.95
N VAL A 588 -25.72 -17.77 -9.61
CA VAL A 588 -26.27 -18.97 -8.99
C VAL A 588 -25.31 -19.51 -7.94
N ARG A 589 -24.03 -19.71 -8.30
CA ARG A 589 -23.00 -20.18 -7.34
C ARG A 589 -22.81 -19.22 -6.17
N THR A 590 -22.87 -17.91 -6.42
CA THR A 590 -22.83 -16.88 -5.38
C THR A 590 -23.99 -17.03 -4.41
N ALA A 591 -25.22 -17.16 -4.91
CA ALA A 591 -26.41 -17.31 -4.06
C ALA A 591 -26.43 -18.65 -3.30
N GLU A 592 -25.94 -19.74 -3.91
CA GLU A 592 -25.74 -21.04 -3.25
C GLU A 592 -24.70 -20.95 -2.13
N GLY A 593 -23.62 -20.20 -2.34
CA GLY A 593 -22.60 -19.94 -1.32
C GLY A 593 -23.17 -19.29 -0.06
N LEU A 594 -24.19 -18.42 -0.20
CA LEU A 594 -24.87 -17.79 0.94
C LEU A 594 -25.73 -18.75 1.77
N LEU A 595 -26.02 -19.95 1.25
CA LEU A 595 -26.75 -21.00 1.97
C LEU A 595 -25.81 -21.89 2.81
N THR A 596 -24.50 -21.75 2.62
CA THR A 596 -23.50 -22.54 3.35
C THR A 596 -23.05 -21.74 4.59
N PRO A 597 -23.09 -22.33 5.80
CA PRO A 597 -22.84 -21.64 7.06
C PRO A 597 -21.38 -21.19 7.27
#